data_AF-A0A450X3M7-F1
#
_entry.id   AF-A0A450X3M7-F1
#
_cell.length_a   1.000
_cell.length_b   1.000
_cell.length_c   1.000
_cell.angle_alpha   90.00
_cell.angle_beta   90.00
_cell.angle_gamma   90.00
#
_symmetry.space_group_name_H-M   'P 1'
#
loop_
_entity.id
_entity.type
_entity.pdbx_description
1 polymer ?
#
loop_
_entity_poly.entity_id
_entity_poly.type
_entity_poly.pdbx_seq_one_letter_code
_entity_poly.pdbx_strand_id
1 'polypeptide(L)' 'MSKYINPYTDFGFKKLFGEEANKDLLMDFLNQFLPDRHRIAELQFRNTEQLPDLPVERSVSRGLFAPSHKP' A
#
# COMPACT_ATOMS: atom_id res chain seq x y z
N MET A 1 28.17 -17.27 -1.52
CA MET A 1 26.91 -17.63 -2.22
C MET A 1 26.07 -16.39 -2.43
N SER A 2 25.83 -15.98 -3.67
CA SER A 2 24.89 -14.92 -4.03
C SER A 2 23.45 -15.41 -3.74
N LYS A 3 22.80 -14.83 -2.73
CA LYS A 3 21.35 -15.04 -2.52
C LYS A 3 20.63 -14.31 -3.66
N TYR A 4 20.02 -15.07 -4.56
CA TYR A 4 19.13 -14.50 -5.56
C TYR A 4 17.85 -14.03 -4.84
N ILE A 5 17.56 -12.74 -4.92
CA ILE A 5 16.34 -12.16 -4.36
C ILE A 5 15.36 -12.02 -5.51
N ASN A 6 14.21 -12.69 -5.41
CA ASN A 6 13.16 -12.58 -6.41
C ASN A 6 12.31 -11.31 -6.14
N PRO A 7 12.39 -10.26 -6.98
CA PRO A 7 11.63 -9.01 -6.77
C PRO A 7 10.12 -9.19 -6.92
N TYR A 8 9.65 -10.29 -7.54
CA TYR A 8 8.23 -10.59 -7.70
C TYR A 8 7.58 -11.17 -6.43
N THR A 9 8.38 -11.47 -5.40
CA THR A 9 7.87 -11.93 -4.10
C THR A 9 7.77 -10.76 -3.14
N ASP A 10 6.75 -10.74 -2.27
CA ASP A 10 6.59 -9.68 -1.25
C ASP A 10 7.86 -9.50 -0.40
N PHE A 11 8.50 -10.61 -0.01
CA PHE A 11 9.76 -10.60 0.73
C PHE A 11 10.91 -9.99 -0.09
N GLY A 12 11.08 -10.42 -1.34
CA GLY A 12 12.18 -9.91 -2.17
C GLY A 12 11.97 -8.46 -2.57
N PHE A 13 10.73 -8.06 -2.84
CA PHE A 13 10.35 -6.69 -3.08
C PHE A 13 10.66 -5.81 -1.86
N LYS A 14 10.23 -6.20 -0.66
CA LYS A 14 10.58 -5.49 0.58
C LYS A 14 12.07 -5.49 0.85
N LYS A 15 12.79 -6.56 0.50
CA LYS A 15 14.24 -6.61 0.70
C LYS A 15 15.01 -5.69 -0.24
N LEU A 16 14.49 -5.47 -1.45
CA LEU A 16 15.09 -4.60 -2.45
C LEU A 16 14.66 -3.15 -2.29
N PHE A 17 13.40 -2.90 -1.95
CA PHE A 17 12.77 -1.57 -1.95
C PHE A 17 12.28 -1.10 -0.58
N GLY A 18 12.40 -1.90 0.48
CA GLY A 18 11.89 -1.56 1.82
C GLY A 18 12.83 -0.70 2.66
N GLU A 19 14.01 -0.36 2.14
CA GLU A 19 14.94 0.58 2.77
C GLU A 19 14.74 1.98 2.17
N GLU A 20 14.83 3.02 3.01
CA GLU A 20 14.64 4.42 2.59
C GLU A 20 15.65 4.85 1.51
N ALA A 21 16.87 4.29 1.53
CA ALA A 21 17.87 4.53 0.49
C ALA A 21 17.47 3.97 -0.90
N ASN A 22 16.57 2.97 -0.94
CA ASN A 22 16.10 2.35 -2.18
C ASN A 22 14.74 2.91 -2.63
N LYS A 23 14.28 3.98 -1.98
CA LYS A 23 13.03 4.68 -2.30
C LYS A 23 13.00 5.23 -3.72
N ASP A 24 14.11 5.81 -4.16
CA ASP A 24 14.23 6.38 -5.51
C ASP A 24 14.16 5.28 -6.57
N LEU A 25 14.76 4.11 -6.29
CA LEU A 25 14.68 2.94 -7.16
C LEU A 25 13.24 2.40 -7.25
N LEU A 26 12.52 2.39 -6.13
CA LEU A 26 11.11 2.01 -6.12
C LEU A 26 10.26 2.98 -6.92
N MET A 27 10.51 4.28 -6.76
CA MET A 27 9.78 5.33 -7.47
C MET A 27 10.03 5.24 -8.98
N ASP A 28 11.28 5.07 -9.41
CA ASP A 28 11.62 4.87 -10.83
C ASP A 28 10.97 3.60 -11.38
N PHE A 29 11.04 2.48 -10.64
CA PHE A 29 10.41 1.23 -11.02
C PHE A 29 8.90 1.37 -11.23
N LEU A 30 8.19 2.03 -10.31
CA LEU A 30 6.75 2.28 -10.45
C LEU A 30 6.45 3.23 -11.61
N ASN A 31 7.27 4.26 -11.80
CA ASN A 31 7.13 5.22 -12.89
C ASN A 31 7.33 4.61 -14.27
N GLN A 32 8.07 3.50 -14.40
CA GLN A 32 8.19 2.76 -15.66
C GLN A 32 6.87 2.08 -16.07
N PHE A 33 5.99 1.76 -15.14
CA PHE A 33 4.67 1.18 -15.42
C PHE A 33 3.56 2.23 -15.56
N LEU A 34 3.81 3.46 -15.11
CA LEU A 34 2.82 4.53 -15.08
C LEU A 34 2.96 5.44 -16.32
N PRO A 35 1.85 5.84 -16.95
CA PRO A 35 1.89 6.83 -18.03
C PRO A 35 2.29 8.20 -17.48
N ASP A 36 2.85 9.08 -18.32
CA ASP A 36 3.47 10.35 -17.91
C ASP A 36 2.59 11.25 -17.02
N ARG A 37 1.28 11.22 -17.23
CA ARG A 37 0.27 11.96 -16.44
C ARG A 37 0.08 11.47 -15.00
N HIS A 38 0.56 10.26 -14.68
CA HIS A 38 0.41 9.61 -13.38
C HIS A 38 1.75 9.26 -12.75
N ARG A 39 2.85 9.87 -13.22
CA ARG A 39 4.16 9.68 -12.59
C ARG A 39 4.10 10.13 -11.13
N ILE A 40 4.63 9.27 -10.27
CA ILE A 40 4.81 9.51 -8.85
C ILE A 40 5.96 10.51 -8.71
N ALA A 41 5.65 11.70 -8.20
CA ALA A 41 6.64 12.75 -7.89
C ALA A 41 7.24 12.57 -6.50
N GLU A 42 6.47 12.02 -5.57
CA GLU A 42 6.93 11.75 -4.22
C GLU A 42 6.30 10.43 -3.73
N LEU A 43 7.16 9.52 -3.28
CA LEU A 43 6.76 8.33 -2.55
C LEU A 43 6.98 8.59 -1.06
N GLN A 44 6.21 7.98 -0.16
CA GLN A 44 6.52 7.98 1.28
C GLN A 44 6.28 6.59 1.82
N PHE A 45 7.30 6.01 2.46
CA PHE A 45 7.12 4.74 3.18
C PHE A 45 6.30 5.01 4.42
N ARG A 46 5.06 4.52 4.43
CA ARG A 46 4.29 4.45 5.66
C ARG A 46 4.82 3.27 6.46
N ASN A 47 5.44 3.57 7.59
CA ASN A 47 5.94 2.56 8.51
C ASN A 47 4.73 1.82 9.11
N THR A 48 4.38 0.67 8.56
CA THR A 48 3.27 -0.16 9.05
C THR A 48 3.58 -0.82 10.39
N GLU A 49 4.84 -0.80 10.86
CA GLU A 49 5.19 -1.28 12.21
C GLU A 49 4.79 -0.28 13.32
N GLN A 50 4.36 0.94 12.95
CA GLN A 50 3.79 1.94 13.87
C GLN A 50 2.30 2.19 13.63
N LEU A 51 1.57 1.25 13.01
CA LEU A 51 0.12 1.23 13.16
C LEU A 51 -0.19 0.50 14.49
N PRO A 52 -0.51 1.21 15.59
CA PRO A 52 -1.29 0.56 16.64
C PRO A 52 -2.57 0.07 15.95
N ASP A 53 -2.90 -1.21 16.14
CA ASP A 53 -4.18 -1.84 15.77
C ASP A 53 -5.21 -0.82 15.31
N LEU A 54 -5.26 -0.54 14.00
CA LEU A 54 -6.41 0.17 13.48
C LEU A 54 -7.55 -0.81 13.70
N PRO A 55 -8.55 -0.49 14.54
CA PRO A 55 -9.63 -1.40 14.80
C PRO A 55 -10.23 -1.74 13.45
N VAL A 56 -10.43 -3.03 13.20
CA VAL A 56 -11.27 -3.54 12.12
C VAL A 56 -12.54 -2.68 12.09
N GLU A 57 -12.53 -1.67 11.22
CA GLU A 57 -13.72 -0.93 10.83
C GLU A 57 -14.50 -1.95 10.02
N ARG A 58 -15.41 -2.63 10.73
CA ARG A 58 -16.40 -3.48 10.11
C ARG A 58 -17.16 -2.58 9.15
N SER A 59 -16.89 -2.74 7.87
CA SER A 59 -17.74 -2.23 6.80
C SER A 59 -19.14 -2.83 6.96
N VAL A 60 -19.99 -2.19 7.75
CA VAL A 60 -21.45 -2.43 7.73
C VAL A 60 -21.97 -1.71 6.50
N SER A 61 -21.85 -2.39 5.37
CA SER A 61 -22.56 -2.06 4.15
C SER A 61 -23.71 -3.05 4.00
N ARG A 62 -24.86 -2.79 4.64
CA ARG A 62 -26.18 -3.20 4.11
C ARG A 62 -27.34 -2.65 4.93
N GLY A 63 -28.19 -1.88 4.24
CA GLY A 63 -29.60 -1.76 4.58
C GLY A 63 -30.03 -0.36 5.02
N LEU A 64 -30.25 0.52 4.05
CA LEU A 64 -31.28 1.56 4.18
C LEU A 64 -32.61 0.87 4.53
N PHE A 65 -33.25 1.23 5.65
CA PHE A 65 -34.69 1.05 5.83
C PHE A 65 -35.28 2.23 6.59
N ALA A 66 -36.33 2.82 6.02
CA ALA A 66 -36.94 4.08 6.39
C ALA A 66 -37.62 4.04 7.79
N PRO A 67 -37.70 5.17 8.51
CA PRO A 67 -38.44 5.22 9.77
C PRO A 67 -39.95 5.27 9.46
N SER A 68 -40.66 4.16 9.71
CA SER A 68 -42.12 4.22 9.78
C SER A 68 -42.56 4.36 11.23
N HIS A 69 -43.29 5.44 11.45
CA HIS A 69 -43.94 5.92 12.66
C HIS A 69 -44.78 4.83 13.35
N LYS A 70 -44.67 4.77 14.69
CA LYS A 70 -45.51 3.97 15.62
C LYS A 70 -47.00 4.34 15.51
N PRO A 71 -47.94 3.42 15.76
CA PRO A 71 -49.14 3.71 16.53
C PRO A 71 -48.87 3.57 18.04
#